data_AF-G3HCS6-F1
#
_entry.id   AF-G3HCS6-F1
#
_cell.length_a   1.000
_cell.length_b   1.000
_cell.length_c   1.000
_cell.angle_alpha   90.00
_cell.angle_beta   90.00
_cell.angle_gamma   90.00
#
_symmetry.space_group_name_H-M   'P 1'
#
loop_
_entity.id
_entity.type
_entity.pdbx_description
1 polymer ?
#
loop_
_entity_poly.entity_id
_entity_poly.type
_entity_poly.pdbx_seq_one_letter_code
_entity_poly.pdbx_strand_id
1 'polypeptide(L)'
;MHGHFRIHTQKQRKKERKEMDDREKKWQAWQIFDNEAKDLEREVCFIDIACDEIPERYYKESEDPKHFKSEKTGRGQLREGWRDSHQPIMCSYKLVTVKFEVWGLQTRVEQFVHKVVRDILLIGHRQAFAWVDEWYDMTMDEVREFERATQEATNKKIGVFPPAISISGIALLPSSVRSAPSSAPSTPLSTDAPEFLSIPKDRPRKKSAPETLTLPDPEKKNTLNLPGVHSSEKPCRPKSE
;
A
#
# COMPACT_ATOMS: atom_id res chain seq x y z
N MET A 1 5.52 22.65 23.22
CA MET A 1 4.20 22.02 23.00
C MET A 1 4.43 20.53 22.83
N HIS A 2 3.92 19.70 23.74
CA HIS A 2 3.89 18.25 23.55
C HIS A 2 2.51 17.91 23.00
N GLY A 3 2.37 17.93 21.67
CA GLY A 3 1.17 17.44 21.00
C GLY A 3 1.27 15.92 20.82
N HIS A 4 0.22 15.18 21.16
CA HIS A 4 0.14 13.75 20.90
C HIS A 4 -0.60 13.51 19.59
N PHE A 5 0.01 12.77 18.67
CA PHE A 5 -0.63 12.31 17.44
C PHE A 5 -0.78 10.79 17.46
N ARG A 6 -1.98 10.28 17.18
CA ARG A 6 -2.26 8.84 17.07
C ARG A 6 -3.19 8.58 15.90
N ILE A 7 -2.86 7.55 15.13
CA ILE A 7 -3.77 6.91 14.18
C ILE A 7 -3.93 5.47 14.64
N HIS A 8 -5.17 5.06 14.85
CA HIS A 8 -5.51 3.67 15.14
C HIS A 8 -6.41 3.14 14.02
N THR A 9 -6.11 1.93 13.54
CA THR A 9 -6.93 1.28 12.50
C THR A 9 -7.31 -0.13 12.92
N GLN A 10 -8.60 -0.45 12.89
CA GLN A 10 -9.10 -1.81 13.05
C GLN A 10 -9.69 -2.29 11.74
N LYS A 11 -9.52 -3.58 11.42
CA LYS A 11 -9.99 -4.17 10.18
C LYS A 11 -10.82 -5.41 10.48
N GLN A 12 -12.00 -5.47 9.89
CA GLN A 12 -12.83 -6.68 9.84
C GLN A 12 -13.15 -7.01 8.39
N ARG A 13 -13.08 -8.29 8.03
CA ARG A 13 -13.38 -8.79 6.68
C ARG A 13 -14.61 -9.68 6.74
N LYS A 14 -15.55 -9.46 5.82
CA LYS A 14 -16.76 -10.26 5.72
C LYS A 14 -17.06 -10.58 4.27
N LYS A 15 -17.44 -11.82 4.00
CA LYS A 15 -18.04 -12.21 2.72
C LYS A 15 -19.46 -11.66 2.69
N GLU A 16 -19.78 -10.83 1.70
CA GLU A 16 -21.12 -10.23 1.61
C GLU A 16 -22.09 -11.14 0.85
N ARG A 17 -23.35 -11.12 1.28
CA ARG A 17 -24.48 -11.69 0.53
C ARG A 17 -25.01 -10.60 -0.41
N LYS A 18 -25.45 -11.00 -1.60
CA LYS A 18 -25.81 -10.09 -2.71
C LYS A 18 -26.88 -9.04 -2.42
N GLU A 19 -27.75 -9.27 -1.44
CA GLU A 19 -28.97 -8.46 -1.25
C GLU A 19 -28.84 -7.36 -0.19
N MET A 20 -27.63 -7.11 0.30
CA MET A 20 -27.43 -6.15 1.38
C MET A 20 -27.43 -4.71 0.85
N ASP A 21 -28.46 -3.94 1.20
CA ASP A 21 -28.53 -2.53 0.86
C ASP A 21 -27.46 -1.71 1.63
N ASP A 22 -27.19 -0.47 1.19
CA ASP A 22 -26.15 0.35 1.81
C ASP A 22 -26.49 0.78 3.25
N ARG A 23 -27.79 0.83 3.61
CA ARG A 23 -28.20 1.07 5.00
C ARG A 23 -27.88 -0.14 5.87
N GLU A 24 -28.07 -1.35 5.36
CA GLU A 24 -27.75 -2.59 6.05
C GLU A 24 -26.23 -2.76 6.18
N LYS A 25 -25.45 -2.43 5.14
CA LYS A 25 -23.98 -2.34 5.24
C LYS A 25 -23.55 -1.33 6.29
N LYS A 26 -24.16 -0.15 6.30
CA LYS A 26 -23.92 0.88 7.32
C LYS A 26 -24.22 0.31 8.70
N TRP A 27 -25.41 -0.26 8.92
CA TRP A 27 -25.81 -0.88 10.18
C TRP A 27 -24.85 -1.98 10.64
N GLN A 28 -24.41 -2.85 9.74
CA GLN A 28 -23.41 -3.86 10.06
C GLN A 28 -22.05 -3.24 10.44
N ALA A 29 -21.60 -2.20 9.73
CA ALA A 29 -20.39 -1.46 10.09
C ALA A 29 -20.45 -0.91 11.51
N TRP A 30 -21.60 -0.34 11.90
CA TRP A 30 -21.83 0.14 13.27
C TRP A 30 -21.76 -1.00 14.29
N GLN A 31 -22.48 -2.10 14.04
CA GLN A 31 -22.51 -3.26 14.95
C GLN A 31 -21.14 -3.92 15.13
N ILE A 32 -20.29 -3.93 14.08
CA ILE A 32 -18.95 -4.53 14.15
C ILE A 32 -18.06 -3.83 15.20
N PHE A 33 -18.24 -2.52 15.41
CA PHE A 33 -17.36 -1.70 16.25
C PHE A 33 -18.11 -1.00 17.41
N ASP A 34 -19.28 -1.53 17.78
CA ASP A 34 -20.21 -0.88 18.73
C ASP A 34 -19.65 -0.83 20.17
N ASN A 35 -18.73 -1.74 20.52
CA ASN A 35 -18.23 -1.87 21.89
C ASN A 35 -17.21 -0.80 22.33
N GLU A 36 -16.60 -0.02 21.42
CA GLU A 36 -15.46 0.86 21.79
C GLU A 36 -15.74 2.36 21.77
N ALA A 37 -16.90 2.83 21.29
CA ALA A 37 -17.13 4.27 21.14
C ALA A 37 -18.61 4.66 21.05
N LYS A 38 -19.42 4.36 22.09
CA LYS A 38 -20.85 4.71 22.09
C LYS A 38 -21.16 6.20 21.97
N ASP A 39 -20.18 7.08 22.26
CA ASP A 39 -20.39 8.53 22.34
C ASP A 39 -19.63 9.36 21.28
N LEU A 40 -19.03 8.71 20.28
CA LEU A 40 -18.35 9.41 19.17
C LEU A 40 -19.21 9.36 17.91
N GLU A 41 -19.43 10.53 17.29
CA GLU A 41 -20.02 10.64 15.96
C GLU A 41 -19.11 9.91 14.96
N ARG A 42 -19.62 8.85 14.32
CA ARG A 42 -18.89 8.13 13.27
C ARG A 42 -19.50 8.43 11.92
N GLU A 43 -18.64 8.70 10.96
CA GLU A 43 -19.00 8.77 9.56
C GLU A 43 -18.66 7.44 8.87
N VAL A 44 -19.60 6.92 8.08
CA VAL A 44 -19.35 5.75 7.23
C VAL A 44 -19.03 6.24 5.81
N CYS A 45 -17.79 6.03 5.41
CA CYS A 45 -17.29 6.35 4.08
C CYS A 45 -17.19 5.08 3.23
N PHE A 46 -18.00 4.98 2.18
CA PHE A 46 -17.88 3.90 1.20
C PHE A 46 -16.75 4.22 0.21
N ILE A 47 -15.96 3.21 -0.13
CA ILE A 47 -14.89 3.29 -1.13
C ILE A 47 -15.28 2.41 -2.32
N ASP A 48 -15.38 3.00 -3.50
CA ASP A 48 -15.58 2.27 -4.75
C ASP A 48 -14.28 2.20 -5.56
N ILE A 49 -13.66 1.03 -5.59
CA ILE A 49 -12.41 0.85 -6.34
C ILE A 49 -12.55 1.08 -7.84
N ALA A 50 -13.76 0.96 -8.41
CA ALA A 50 -13.99 1.21 -9.82
C ALA A 50 -14.42 2.66 -10.06
N CYS A 51 -15.33 3.19 -9.25
CA CYS A 51 -15.99 4.47 -9.54
C CYS A 51 -15.40 5.70 -8.84
N ASP A 52 -14.73 5.55 -7.69
CA ASP A 52 -14.15 6.69 -6.98
C ASP A 52 -12.93 7.23 -7.74
N GLU A 53 -12.80 8.56 -7.81
CA GLU A 53 -11.67 9.23 -8.43
C GLU A 53 -10.41 9.11 -7.56
N ILE A 54 -9.26 8.95 -8.21
CA ILE A 54 -7.94 9.04 -7.57
C ILE A 54 -7.18 10.24 -8.12
N PRO A 55 -6.25 10.83 -7.35
CA PRO A 55 -5.41 11.89 -7.88
C PRO A 55 -4.61 11.42 -9.11
N GLU A 56 -4.65 12.21 -10.18
CA GLU A 56 -4.06 11.88 -11.50
C GLU A 56 -2.60 11.39 -11.42
N ARG A 57 -1.81 11.97 -10.51
CA ARG A 57 -0.40 11.57 -10.29
C ARG A 57 -0.22 10.10 -9.87
N TYR A 58 -1.26 9.45 -9.36
CA TYR A 58 -1.27 8.04 -8.98
C TYR A 58 -2.02 7.17 -9.98
N TYR A 59 -2.67 7.75 -10.98
CA TYR A 59 -3.40 6.98 -11.99
C TYR A 59 -2.42 6.23 -12.88
N LYS A 60 -2.70 4.93 -13.04
CA LYS A 60 -2.07 4.08 -14.05
C LYS A 60 -3.16 3.21 -14.65
N GLU A 61 -3.24 3.20 -15.97
CA GLU A 61 -4.22 2.39 -16.69
C GLU A 61 -4.09 0.89 -16.35
N SER A 62 -2.86 0.40 -16.15
CA SER A 62 -2.59 -0.99 -15.73
C SER A 62 -3.12 -1.34 -14.33
N GLU A 63 -3.39 -0.34 -13.49
CA GLU A 63 -3.92 -0.50 -12.13
C GLU A 63 -5.41 -0.12 -12.07
N ASP A 64 -6.05 0.16 -13.21
CA ASP A 64 -7.44 0.56 -13.27
C ASP A 64 -8.40 -0.65 -13.36
N PRO A 65 -9.25 -0.90 -12.33
CA PRO A 65 -10.19 -2.01 -12.35
C PRO A 65 -11.21 -1.94 -13.49
N LYS A 66 -11.45 -0.77 -14.09
CA LYS A 66 -12.31 -0.64 -15.28
C LYS A 66 -11.70 -1.25 -16.53
N HIS A 67 -10.37 -1.32 -16.59
CA HIS A 67 -9.62 -1.78 -17.76
C HIS A 67 -8.97 -3.14 -17.52
N PHE A 68 -8.67 -3.48 -16.26
CA PHE A 68 -8.05 -4.74 -15.89
C PHE A 68 -9.03 -5.92 -15.91
N LYS A 69 -8.61 -7.03 -16.51
CA LYS A 69 -9.23 -8.35 -16.40
C LYS A 69 -8.15 -9.38 -16.10
N SER A 70 -8.36 -10.14 -15.03
CA SER A 70 -7.46 -11.21 -14.62
C SER A 70 -7.50 -12.37 -15.61
N GLU A 71 -6.32 -12.82 -16.04
CA GLU A 71 -6.18 -14.00 -16.89
C GLU A 71 -6.35 -15.29 -16.08
N LYS A 72 -5.91 -15.30 -14.82
CA LYS A 72 -5.96 -16.50 -13.97
C LYS A 72 -7.35 -16.78 -13.41
N THR A 73 -8.08 -15.72 -13.03
CA THR A 73 -9.37 -15.84 -12.33
C THR A 73 -10.56 -15.44 -13.20
N GLY A 74 -10.33 -14.79 -14.34
CA GLY A 74 -11.37 -14.24 -15.20
C GLY A 74 -12.13 -13.04 -14.62
N ARG A 75 -11.74 -12.55 -13.43
CA ARG A 75 -12.39 -11.42 -12.75
C ARG A 75 -12.08 -10.09 -13.43
N GLY A 76 -13.04 -9.17 -13.39
CA GLY A 76 -12.97 -7.91 -14.11
C GLY A 76 -13.37 -8.06 -15.58
N GLN A 77 -13.55 -6.99 -16.32
CA GLN A 77 -13.46 -5.58 -15.92
C GLN A 77 -14.62 -5.14 -15.02
N LEU A 78 -14.36 -4.22 -14.08
CA LEU A 78 -15.40 -3.69 -13.19
C LEU A 78 -16.07 -2.47 -13.83
N ARG A 79 -17.35 -2.61 -14.18
CA ARG A 79 -18.21 -1.52 -14.72
C ARG A 79 -19.08 -0.92 -13.62
N GLU A 80 -19.79 0.15 -13.94
CA GLU A 80 -20.86 0.66 -13.05
C GLU A 80 -21.85 -0.47 -12.71
N GLY A 81 -22.24 -0.57 -11.43
CA GLY A 81 -23.05 -1.69 -10.94
C GLY A 81 -22.30 -3.03 -10.81
N TRP A 82 -20.96 -3.04 -10.83
CA TRP A 82 -20.17 -4.29 -10.72
C TRP A 82 -20.50 -5.12 -9.48
N ARG A 83 -20.94 -4.46 -8.39
CA ARG A 83 -21.30 -5.12 -7.12
C ARG A 83 -22.46 -6.11 -7.25
N ASP A 84 -23.35 -5.92 -8.22
CA ASP A 84 -24.52 -6.80 -8.39
C ASP A 84 -24.21 -8.00 -9.29
N SER A 85 -23.23 -7.83 -10.18
CA SER A 85 -22.87 -8.79 -11.23
C SER A 85 -21.73 -9.73 -10.86
N HIS A 86 -20.85 -9.37 -9.92
CA HIS A 86 -19.64 -10.14 -9.61
C HIS A 86 -19.77 -11.00 -8.35
N GLN A 87 -19.18 -12.21 -8.36
CA GLN A 87 -19.06 -13.06 -7.19
C GLN A 87 -17.76 -13.86 -7.18
N PRO A 88 -17.20 -14.19 -6.00
CA PRO A 88 -17.62 -13.71 -4.68
C PRO A 88 -17.18 -12.25 -4.43
N ILE A 89 -17.94 -11.52 -3.61
CA ILE A 89 -17.56 -10.18 -3.12
C ILE A 89 -17.20 -10.28 -1.63
N MET A 90 -16.09 -9.64 -1.28
CA MET A 90 -15.69 -9.42 0.10
C MET A 90 -15.72 -7.93 0.40
N CYS A 91 -16.12 -7.59 1.61
CA CYS A 91 -16.02 -6.24 2.12
C CYS A 91 -15.04 -6.21 3.30
N SER A 92 -14.28 -5.11 3.37
CA SER A 92 -13.38 -4.83 4.48
C SER A 92 -13.87 -3.58 5.19
N TYR A 93 -14.35 -3.74 6.42
CA TYR A 93 -14.71 -2.65 7.31
C TYR A 93 -13.46 -2.17 8.04
N LYS A 94 -13.12 -0.89 7.88
CA LYS A 94 -11.93 -0.28 8.47
C LYS A 94 -12.35 0.87 9.37
N LEU A 95 -12.27 0.67 10.69
CA LEU A 95 -12.46 1.75 11.65
C LEU A 95 -11.14 2.51 11.76
N VAL A 96 -11.16 3.80 11.43
CA VAL A 96 -10.01 4.70 11.53
C VAL A 96 -10.32 5.72 12.61
N THR A 97 -9.46 5.81 13.61
CA THR A 97 -9.54 6.82 14.65
C THR A 97 -8.28 7.67 14.58
N VAL A 98 -8.44 8.97 14.36
CA VAL A 98 -7.35 9.93 14.37
C VAL A 98 -7.50 10.82 15.60
N LYS A 99 -6.41 11.01 16.34
CA LYS A 99 -6.36 11.92 17.49
C LYS A 99 -5.18 12.85 17.35
N PHE A 100 -5.42 14.16 17.32
CA PHE A 100 -4.41 15.20 17.22
C PHE A 100 -4.63 16.29 18.27
N GLU A 101 -3.93 16.17 19.40
CA GLU A 101 -4.12 17.05 20.57
C GLU A 101 -3.23 18.30 20.49
N VAL A 102 -3.45 19.12 19.46
CA VAL A 102 -2.78 20.42 19.29
C VAL A 102 -3.81 21.54 19.16
N TRP A 103 -3.71 22.50 20.06
CA TRP A 103 -4.63 23.65 20.10
C TRP A 103 -4.61 24.41 18.77
N GLY A 104 -5.81 24.75 18.28
CA GLY A 104 -6.02 25.50 17.04
C GLY A 104 -5.81 24.71 15.74
N LEU A 105 -5.34 23.47 15.78
CA LEU A 105 -5.06 22.66 14.58
C LEU A 105 -5.74 21.28 14.57
N GLN A 106 -6.33 20.83 15.69
CA GLN A 106 -6.98 19.53 15.83
C GLN A 106 -7.85 19.12 14.64
N THR A 107 -8.99 19.80 14.45
CA THR A 107 -9.99 19.43 13.44
C THR A 107 -9.41 19.39 12.02
N ARG A 108 -8.61 20.41 11.66
CA ARG A 108 -8.04 20.54 10.32
C ARG A 108 -7.08 19.39 10.01
N VAL A 109 -6.23 19.02 10.97
CA VAL A 109 -5.26 17.93 10.79
C VAL A 109 -5.95 16.57 10.83
N GLU A 110 -6.91 16.36 11.74
CA GLU A 110 -7.66 15.10 11.82
C GLU A 110 -8.43 14.83 10.51
N GLN A 111 -9.15 15.82 10.00
CA GLN A 111 -9.87 15.72 8.71
C GLN A 111 -8.91 15.46 7.54
N PHE A 112 -7.77 16.16 7.50
CA PHE A 112 -6.76 15.95 6.46
C PHE A 112 -6.23 14.51 6.48
N VAL A 113 -5.90 13.98 7.66
CA VAL A 113 -5.42 12.60 7.81
C VAL A 113 -6.48 11.60 7.38
N HIS A 114 -7.75 11.80 7.75
CA HIS A 114 -8.84 10.94 7.27
C HIS A 114 -8.95 10.92 5.75
N LYS A 115 -8.82 12.07 5.08
CA LYS A 115 -8.79 12.15 3.61
C LYS A 115 -7.61 11.36 3.02
N VAL A 116 -6.42 11.54 3.58
CA VAL A 116 -5.22 10.79 3.14
C VAL A 116 -5.39 9.28 3.35
N VAL A 117 -5.95 8.85 4.47
CA VAL A 117 -6.23 7.43 4.73
C VAL A 117 -7.23 6.88 3.72
N ARG A 118 -8.30 7.62 3.39
CA ARG A 118 -9.25 7.22 2.33
C ARG A 118 -8.53 7.01 0.99
N ASP A 119 -7.70 7.96 0.58
CA ASP A 119 -6.96 7.90 -0.69
C ASP A 119 -6.01 6.68 -0.73
N ILE A 120 -5.26 6.43 0.35
CA ILE A 120 -4.37 5.27 0.47
C ILE A 120 -5.16 3.96 0.35
N LEU A 121 -6.31 3.87 1.01
CA LEU A 121 -7.15 2.67 0.97
C LEU A 121 -7.73 2.44 -0.42
N LEU A 122 -8.20 3.49 -1.10
CA LEU A 122 -8.70 3.40 -2.46
C LEU A 122 -7.61 2.93 -3.43
N ILE A 123 -6.46 3.60 -3.45
CA ILE A 123 -5.34 3.27 -4.35
C ILE A 123 -4.83 1.85 -4.08
N GLY A 124 -4.59 1.51 -2.80
CA GLY A 124 -4.08 0.19 -2.43
C GLY A 124 -5.05 -0.94 -2.79
N HIS A 125 -6.37 -0.71 -2.70
CA HIS A 125 -7.35 -1.72 -3.11
C HIS A 125 -7.49 -1.85 -4.63
N ARG A 126 -7.33 -0.77 -5.40
CA ARG A 126 -7.23 -0.84 -6.87
C ARG A 126 -6.02 -1.68 -7.29
N GLN A 127 -4.87 -1.42 -6.70
CA GLN A 127 -3.63 -2.19 -6.93
C GLN A 127 -3.79 -3.66 -6.57
N ALA A 128 -4.33 -3.97 -5.39
CA ALA A 128 -4.55 -5.34 -4.96
C ALA A 128 -5.45 -6.13 -5.93
N PHE A 129 -6.44 -5.48 -6.54
CA PHE A 129 -7.30 -6.09 -7.56
C PHE A 129 -6.56 -6.27 -8.89
N ALA A 130 -5.88 -5.23 -9.37
CA ALA A 130 -5.14 -5.28 -10.64
C ALA A 130 -3.93 -6.22 -10.61
N TRP A 131 -3.36 -6.48 -9.44
CA TRP A 131 -2.23 -7.41 -9.28
C TRP A 131 -2.66 -8.81 -8.85
N VAL A 132 -3.95 -9.14 -8.95
CA VAL A 132 -4.46 -10.47 -8.56
C VAL A 132 -3.68 -11.60 -9.23
N ASP A 133 -3.32 -11.45 -10.49
CA ASP A 133 -2.61 -12.51 -11.22
C ASP A 133 -1.19 -12.75 -10.68
N GLU A 134 -0.59 -11.75 -10.04
CA GLU A 134 0.75 -11.86 -9.45
C GLU A 134 0.73 -12.69 -8.16
N TRP A 135 -0.30 -12.53 -7.32
CA TRP A 135 -0.34 -13.17 -6.00
C TRP A 135 -1.30 -14.37 -5.90
N TYR A 136 -2.21 -14.59 -6.86
CA TYR A 136 -3.27 -15.60 -6.75
C TYR A 136 -2.75 -17.03 -6.51
N ASP A 137 -1.64 -17.41 -7.16
CA ASP A 137 -1.05 -18.75 -7.04
C ASP A 137 0.16 -18.80 -6.09
N MET A 138 0.46 -17.71 -5.38
CA MET A 138 1.59 -17.70 -4.46
C MET A 138 1.35 -18.64 -3.29
N THR A 139 2.34 -19.46 -3.02
CA THR A 139 2.42 -20.26 -1.79
C THR A 139 2.74 -19.38 -0.59
N MET A 140 2.39 -19.83 0.62
CA MET A 140 2.73 -19.09 1.84
C MET A 140 4.25 -18.90 2.03
N ASP A 141 5.08 -19.80 1.51
CA ASP A 141 6.53 -19.66 1.58
C ASP A 141 7.04 -18.58 0.62
N GLU A 142 6.49 -18.49 -0.59
CA GLU A 142 6.77 -17.38 -1.51
C GLU A 142 6.30 -16.04 -0.95
N VAL A 143 5.14 -16.00 -0.27
CA VAL A 143 4.66 -14.80 0.43
C VAL A 143 5.65 -14.36 1.51
N ARG A 144 6.12 -15.29 2.35
CA ARG A 144 7.11 -14.99 3.39
C ARG A 144 8.43 -14.48 2.82
N GLU A 145 8.87 -15.08 1.71
CA GLU A 145 10.10 -14.64 1.04
C GLU A 145 9.95 -13.24 0.44
N PHE A 146 8.81 -12.97 -0.20
CA PHE A 146 8.48 -11.65 -0.71
C PHE A 146 8.45 -10.59 0.39
N GLU A 147 7.80 -10.89 1.53
CA GLU A 147 7.77 -10.01 2.70
C GLU A 147 9.19 -9.72 3.23
N ARG A 148 10.03 -10.75 3.35
CA ARG A 148 11.42 -10.62 3.81
C ARG A 148 12.24 -9.74 2.87
N ALA A 149 12.23 -10.04 1.57
CA ALA A 149 12.96 -9.28 0.56
C ALA A 149 12.50 -7.81 0.49
N THR A 150 11.19 -7.57 0.61
CA THR A 150 10.62 -6.22 0.64
C THR A 150 11.05 -5.45 1.88
N GLN A 151 11.04 -6.10 3.05
CA GLN A 151 11.50 -5.50 4.30
C GLN A 151 12.99 -5.13 4.23
N GLU A 152 13.84 -6.04 3.75
CA GLU A 152 15.27 -5.81 3.60
C GLU A 152 15.58 -4.67 2.61
N ALA A 153 14.91 -4.66 1.46
CA ALA A 153 15.07 -3.61 0.46
C ALA A 153 14.62 -2.23 1.00
N THR A 154 13.56 -2.22 1.82
CA THR A 154 13.08 -1.00 2.48
C THR A 154 14.09 -0.51 3.53
N ASN A 155 14.58 -1.40 4.39
CA ASN A 155 15.60 -1.08 5.41
C ASN A 155 16.88 -0.54 4.77
N LYS A 156 17.29 -1.08 3.61
CA LYS A 156 18.45 -0.58 2.85
C LYS A 156 18.26 0.85 2.34
N LYS A 157 17.04 1.23 1.95
CA LYS A 157 16.73 2.57 1.41
C LYS A 157 16.58 3.62 2.50
N ILE A 158 16.01 3.26 3.64
CA ILE A 158 15.72 4.17 4.76
C ILE A 158 16.93 4.29 5.71
N GLY A 159 17.90 3.38 5.60
CA GLY A 159 18.95 3.19 6.60
C GLY A 159 18.43 2.38 7.78
N VAL A 160 19.32 1.63 8.45
CA VAL A 160 18.95 0.84 9.63
C VAL A 160 18.58 1.78 10.77
N PHE A 161 17.29 2.02 11.00
CA PHE A 161 16.84 2.55 12.28
C PHE A 161 16.86 1.41 13.30
N PRO A 162 17.62 1.51 14.40
CA PRO A 162 17.53 0.54 15.48
C PRO A 162 16.08 0.56 16.02
N PRO A 163 15.51 -0.59 16.43
CA PRO A 163 14.19 -0.61 17.04
C PRO A 163 14.22 0.27 18.29
N ALA A 164 13.53 1.41 18.22
CA ALA A 164 13.41 2.35 19.33
C ALA A 164 12.40 1.81 20.36
N ILE A 165 12.75 0.73 21.04
CA ILE A 165 12.12 0.33 22.30
C ILE A 165 13.22 -0.13 23.26
N SER A 166 13.95 0.83 23.83
CA SER A 166 14.65 0.59 25.09
C SER A 166 13.66 0.82 26.22
N ILE A 167 13.17 -0.26 26.83
CA ILE A 167 12.57 -0.19 28.16
C ILE A 167 13.74 -0.09 29.14
N SER A 168 14.23 1.12 29.37
CA SER A 168 15.18 1.38 30.46
C SER A 168 14.42 1.98 31.63
N GLY A 169 14.49 1.26 32.75
CA GLY A 169 13.90 1.64 34.03
C GLY A 169 14.32 3.04 34.48
N ILE A 170 13.41 3.65 35.22
CA ILE A 170 13.44 5.00 35.73
C ILE A 170 14.70 5.19 36.61
N ALA A 171 15.53 6.17 36.28
CA ALA A 171 16.47 6.76 37.23
C ALA A 171 16.48 8.29 37.06
N LEU A 172 16.11 8.97 38.14
CA LEU A 172 16.01 10.42 38.31
C LEU A 172 17.37 11.09 38.16
N LEU A 173 17.46 12.21 37.41
CA LEU A 173 18.48 13.24 37.60
C LEU A 173 17.91 14.65 37.35
N PRO A 174 18.41 15.70 38.05
CA PRO A 174 17.67 16.94 38.30
C PRO A 174 17.89 18.06 37.29
N SER A 175 17.02 19.06 37.42
CA SER A 175 16.80 20.24 36.58
C SER A 175 18.06 21.00 36.17
N SER A 176 18.10 21.40 34.89
CA SER A 176 18.88 22.56 34.45
C SER A 176 17.96 23.55 33.73
N VAL A 177 17.81 24.71 34.34
CA VAL A 177 17.07 25.86 33.84
C VAL A 177 17.76 26.42 32.59
N ARG A 178 17.03 26.54 31.49
CA ARG A 178 17.40 27.42 30.38
C ARG A 178 16.15 28.14 29.88
N SER A 179 15.99 29.36 30.36
CA SER A 179 15.09 30.36 29.80
C SER A 179 15.58 30.75 28.39
N ALA A 180 14.71 30.65 27.39
CA ALA A 180 14.90 31.26 26.08
C ALA A 180 13.51 31.69 25.52
N PRO A 181 13.45 32.76 24.72
CA PRO A 181 12.25 33.58 24.59
C PRO A 181 11.17 32.98 23.69
N SER A 182 9.94 33.38 23.99
CA SER A 182 8.72 33.16 23.21
C SER A 182 8.84 33.80 21.82
N SER A 183 8.83 32.98 20.78
CA SER A 183 8.51 33.38 19.40
C SER A 183 7.74 32.25 18.75
N ALA A 184 6.42 32.43 18.60
CA ALA A 184 5.59 31.55 17.79
C ALA A 184 5.99 31.68 16.30
N PRO A 185 6.18 30.58 15.55
CA PRO A 185 6.36 30.67 14.12
C PRO A 185 5.00 30.94 13.45
N SER A 186 4.91 32.02 12.68
CA SER A 186 3.78 32.25 11.78
C SER A 186 3.81 31.20 10.68
N THR A 187 2.72 30.43 10.55
CA THR A 187 2.52 29.50 9.43
C THR A 187 2.30 30.30 8.15
N PRO A 188 3.07 30.08 7.08
CA PRO A 188 2.82 30.75 5.81
C PRO A 188 1.52 30.19 5.18
N LEU A 189 0.63 31.11 4.79
CA LEU A 189 -0.56 30.88 3.99
C LEU A 189 -0.14 30.65 2.54
N SER A 190 0.40 29.48 2.20
CA SER A 190 0.53 29.06 0.81
C SER A 190 0.12 27.60 0.67
N THR A 191 -0.87 27.38 -0.18
CA THR A 191 -1.46 26.06 -0.47
C THR A 191 -0.67 25.27 -1.52
N ASP A 192 0.48 25.78 -1.96
CA ASP A 192 1.27 25.14 -3.00
C ASP A 192 2.52 24.44 -2.45
N ALA A 193 2.89 23.33 -3.07
CA ALA A 193 4.04 22.53 -2.66
C ALA A 193 5.36 23.24 -3.05
N PRO A 194 6.41 23.21 -2.22
CA PRO A 194 7.69 23.83 -2.56
C PRO A 194 8.34 23.13 -3.78
N GLU A 195 8.78 23.94 -4.77
CA GLU A 195 9.29 23.51 -6.09
C GLU A 195 10.48 22.52 -6.06
N PHE A 196 11.17 22.38 -4.94
CA PHE A 196 12.25 21.40 -4.76
C PHE A 196 11.78 19.93 -4.90
N LEU A 197 10.46 19.67 -4.84
CA LEU A 197 9.89 18.34 -5.05
C LEU A 197 9.55 18.02 -6.51
N SER A 198 9.85 18.91 -7.45
CA SER A 198 9.66 18.67 -8.89
C SER A 198 10.70 17.64 -9.38
N ILE A 199 10.31 16.38 -9.47
CA ILE A 199 11.17 15.31 -10.02
C ILE A 199 11.44 15.62 -11.50
N PRO A 200 12.70 15.57 -11.98
CA PRO A 200 13.05 15.86 -13.37
C PRO A 200 12.22 15.05 -14.38
N LYS A 201 11.63 15.78 -15.33
CA LYS A 201 10.77 15.30 -16.40
C LYS A 201 11.60 14.77 -17.58
N ASP A 202 12.44 13.77 -17.32
CA ASP A 202 12.90 12.82 -18.34
C ASP A 202 13.76 11.73 -17.69
N ARG A 203 13.20 10.52 -17.58
CA ARG A 203 13.97 9.29 -17.33
C ARG A 203 13.67 8.32 -18.48
N PRO A 204 14.69 7.89 -19.25
CA PRO A 204 14.54 6.86 -20.27
C PRO A 204 13.98 5.56 -19.68
N ARG A 205 13.03 4.95 -20.41
CA ARG A 205 12.30 3.72 -20.08
C ARG A 205 13.20 2.62 -19.52
N LYS A 206 12.84 2.09 -18.36
CA LYS A 206 13.16 0.72 -17.93
C LYS A 206 11.87 0.08 -17.41
N LYS A 207 11.75 -1.23 -17.65
CA LYS A 207 10.56 -2.07 -17.43
C LYS A 207 9.93 -1.83 -16.05
N SER A 208 8.61 -1.93 -15.99
CA SER A 208 7.70 -1.50 -14.91
C SER A 208 7.91 -2.16 -13.53
N ALA A 209 8.89 -3.06 -13.40
CA ALA A 209 9.33 -3.62 -12.13
C ALA A 209 10.81 -3.29 -11.90
N PRO A 210 11.24 -2.88 -10.69
CA PRO A 210 12.66 -2.82 -10.36
C PRO A 210 13.29 -4.20 -10.57
N GLU A 211 14.46 -4.28 -11.23
CA GLU A 211 15.17 -5.53 -11.58
C GLU A 211 15.44 -6.47 -10.37
N THR A 212 15.24 -5.99 -9.15
CA THR A 212 15.30 -6.78 -7.92
C THR A 212 14.02 -7.59 -7.63
N LEU A 213 12.96 -7.47 -8.44
CA LEU A 213 11.64 -8.11 -8.23
C LEU A 213 11.26 -9.12 -9.32
N THR A 214 12.14 -9.41 -10.27
CA THR A 214 11.90 -10.47 -11.25
C THR A 214 12.59 -11.75 -10.79
N LEU A 215 11.83 -12.79 -10.50
CA LEU A 215 12.38 -14.13 -10.25
C LEU A 215 13.24 -14.56 -11.46
N PRO A 216 14.42 -15.18 -11.24
CA PRO A 216 15.22 -15.69 -12.35
C PRO A 216 14.49 -16.84 -13.06
N ASP A 217 14.39 -16.69 -14.38
CA ASP A 217 13.83 -17.66 -15.33
C ASP A 217 14.63 -18.99 -15.29
N PRO A 218 13.99 -20.15 -15.01
CA PRO A 218 14.69 -21.42 -14.88
C PRO A 218 15.36 -21.89 -16.20
N GLU A 219 15.01 -21.33 -17.35
CA GLU A 219 15.55 -21.77 -18.65
C GLU A 219 16.94 -21.21 -19.01
N LYS A 220 17.51 -20.29 -18.21
CA LYS A 220 18.79 -19.62 -18.56
C LYS A 220 20.05 -20.20 -17.90
N LYS A 221 19.97 -21.33 -17.19
CA LYS A 221 21.12 -21.94 -16.50
C LYS A 221 22.12 -22.70 -17.39
N ASN A 222 21.88 -22.82 -18.71
CA ASN A 222 22.78 -23.59 -19.59
C ASN A 222 23.74 -22.78 -20.47
N THR A 223 23.98 -21.50 -20.17
CA THR A 223 24.92 -20.69 -20.97
C THR A 223 25.79 -19.80 -20.10
N LEU A 224 26.71 -20.43 -19.34
CA LEU A 224 27.96 -19.79 -18.96
C LEU A 224 29.11 -20.73 -19.32
N ASN A 225 29.77 -20.38 -20.43
CA ASN A 225 30.98 -21.01 -20.94
C ASN A 225 32.13 -20.86 -19.93
N LEU A 226 32.78 -21.99 -19.63
CA LEU A 226 34.10 -22.07 -19.00
C LEU A 226 35.16 -22.12 -20.12
N PRO A 227 36.33 -21.47 -20.01
CA PRO A 227 37.30 -21.47 -21.10
C PRO A 227 38.11 -22.78 -21.17
N GLY A 228 38.03 -23.43 -22.34
CA GLY A 228 39.13 -24.12 -23.03
C GLY A 228 39.74 -25.38 -22.40
N VAL A 229 39.45 -26.54 -23.00
CA VAL A 229 40.45 -27.57 -23.37
C VAL A 229 39.99 -28.26 -24.67
N HIS A 230 40.91 -28.35 -25.63
CA HIS A 230 40.78 -29.00 -26.94
C HIS A 230 40.51 -30.51 -26.87
N SER A 231 39.74 -31.05 -27.83
CA SER A 231 40.22 -32.17 -28.68
C SER A 231 39.38 -32.34 -29.94
N SER A 232 40.10 -32.49 -31.06
CA SER A 232 39.62 -32.83 -32.40
C SER A 232 38.87 -34.16 -32.44
N GLU A 233 37.84 -34.28 -33.27
CA GLU A 233 37.75 -35.35 -34.28
C GLU A 233 36.71 -35.05 -35.38
N LYS A 234 36.91 -35.68 -36.54
CA LYS A 234 36.43 -35.30 -37.89
C LYS A 234 34.95 -35.66 -38.16
N PRO A 235 34.32 -35.08 -39.21
CA PRO A 235 32.91 -35.32 -39.53
C PRO A 235 32.70 -36.55 -40.43
N CYS A 236 31.71 -37.38 -40.10
CA CYS A 236 31.18 -38.43 -40.97
C CYS A 236 29.83 -37.98 -41.57
N ARG A 237 29.69 -38.05 -42.90
CA ARG A 237 28.47 -37.69 -43.65
C ARG A 237 27.32 -38.65 -43.37
N PRO A 238 26.04 -38.21 -43.48
CA PRO A 238 24.91 -39.13 -43.53
C PRO A 238 24.69 -39.69 -44.94
N LYS A 239 24.35 -40.98 -45.02
CA LYS A 239 23.74 -41.62 -46.19
C LYS A 239 22.23 -41.38 -46.15
N SER A 240 21.70 -40.97 -47.29
CA SER A 240 20.29 -40.97 -47.66
C SER A 240 19.82 -42.37 -48.03
N GLU A 241 18.65 -42.76 -47.55
CA GLU A 241 17.64 -43.54 -48.28
C GLU A 241 16.26 -43.01 -47.89
#